data_AF-A0A2A5EGF7-F1
#
_entry.id   AF-A0A2A5EGF7-F1
#
_cell.length_a   1.000
_cell.length_b   1.000
_cell.length_c   1.000
_cell.angle_alpha   90.00
_cell.angle_beta   90.00
_cell.angle_gamma   90.00
#
_symmetry.space_group_name_H-M   'P 1'
#
loop_
_entity.id
_entity.type
_entity.pdbx_description
1 polymer ?
#
loop_
_entity_poly.entity_id
_entity_poly.type
_entity_poly.pdbx_seq_one_letter_code
_entity_poly.pdbx_strand_id
1 'polypeptide(L)'
;MNKKSAEEIRNLVLVISFALFGLFSFYYWGSPTQKIKESVQLKKEESQKGEDWSELLQRAQQRPIAESYIQAYQTGNCAEITRLTWWMQERLLFLQGQTLPESEVAKAMQEFCAGIQRDHTTAHLLTVEGIADQYLLTPQCTIQILGADRGIEGLAKPTSERVWVRVNYPNQAIALRDGNSKPIKSLVIGLNISHDGYILKSGIRGNIDVDLDRILYWN
;
A
#
# COMPACT_ATOMS: atom_id res chain seq x y z
N MET A 1 2.62 -5.64 -45.84
CA MET A 1 2.33 -4.74 -44.70
C MET A 1 3.63 -4.09 -44.28
N ASN A 2 3.71 -2.76 -44.27
CA ASN A 2 4.96 -2.03 -44.00
C ASN A 2 5.31 -2.16 -42.50
N LYS A 3 6.55 -2.57 -42.17
CA LYS A 3 6.99 -2.78 -40.77
C LYS A 3 6.71 -1.57 -39.87
N LYS A 4 6.81 -0.37 -40.43
CA LYS A 4 6.52 0.90 -39.75
C LYS A 4 5.07 1.02 -39.24
N SER A 5 4.11 0.51 -40.00
CA SER A 5 2.69 0.55 -39.62
C SER A 5 2.34 -0.45 -38.52
N ALA A 6 3.02 -1.59 -38.45
CA ALA A 6 2.82 -2.57 -37.37
C ALA A 6 3.34 -2.04 -36.01
N GLU A 7 4.44 -1.30 -36.03
CA GLU A 7 5.06 -0.72 -34.84
C GLU A 7 4.25 0.47 -34.30
N GLU A 8 3.70 1.31 -35.18
CA GLU A 8 2.80 2.40 -34.82
C GLU A 8 1.48 1.89 -34.19
N ILE A 9 0.89 0.82 -34.74
CA ILE A 9 -0.31 0.20 -34.16
C ILE A 9 -0.01 -0.41 -32.79
N ARG A 10 1.14 -1.06 -32.62
CA ARG A 10 1.53 -1.67 -31.34
C ARG A 10 1.77 -0.62 -30.25
N ASN A 11 2.39 0.51 -30.60
CA ASN A 11 2.57 1.64 -29.68
C ASN A 11 1.22 2.30 -29.32
N LEU A 12 0.30 2.43 -30.28
CA LEU A 12 -1.03 2.97 -30.03
C LEU A 12 -1.85 2.08 -29.08
N VAL A 13 -1.79 0.75 -29.24
CA VAL A 13 -2.47 -0.21 -28.35
C VAL A 13 -1.89 -0.17 -26.92
N LEU A 14 -0.57 -0.03 -26.78
CA LEU A 14 0.07 0.13 -25.46
C LEU A 14 -0.37 1.42 -24.76
N VAL A 15 -0.36 2.56 -25.46
CA VAL A 15 -0.78 3.85 -24.89
C VAL A 15 -2.26 3.83 -24.50
N ILE A 16 -3.13 3.24 -25.33
CA ILE A 16 -4.56 3.10 -25.02
C ILE A 16 -4.78 2.16 -23.83
N SER A 17 -3.99 1.08 -23.71
CA SER A 17 -4.09 0.16 -22.58
C SER A 17 -3.68 0.82 -21.26
N PHE A 18 -2.65 1.67 -21.25
CA PHE A 18 -2.26 2.44 -20.06
C PHE A 18 -3.29 3.53 -19.69
N ALA A 19 -3.88 4.21 -20.67
CA ALA A 19 -4.92 5.22 -20.43
C ALA A 19 -6.25 4.60 -19.95
N LEU A 20 -6.65 3.46 -20.52
CA LEU A 20 -7.87 2.76 -20.11
C LEU A 20 -7.72 2.08 -18.73
N PHE A 21 -6.53 1.67 -18.31
CA PHE A 21 -6.32 1.13 -16.97
C PHE A 21 -6.41 2.21 -15.86
N GLY A 22 -5.99 3.44 -16.19
CA GLY A 22 -6.23 4.61 -15.33
C GLY A 22 -7.72 4.96 -15.20
N LEU A 23 -8.50 4.75 -16.27
CA LEU A 23 -9.94 5.04 -16.29
C LEU A 23 -10.81 3.90 -15.71
N PHE A 24 -10.41 2.63 -15.83
CA PHE A 24 -11.14 1.50 -15.24
C PHE A 24 -11.13 1.51 -13.71
N SER A 25 -10.12 2.15 -13.11
CA SER A 25 -10.05 2.36 -11.66
C SER A 25 -11.09 3.37 -11.15
N PHE A 26 -11.70 4.17 -12.03
CA PHE A 26 -12.62 5.25 -11.66
C PHE A 26 -14.11 4.86 -11.68
N TYR A 27 -14.51 3.84 -12.44
CA TYR A 27 -15.94 3.56 -12.68
C TYR A 27 -16.58 2.52 -11.76
N TYR A 28 -15.80 1.77 -10.97
CA TYR A 28 -16.33 0.73 -10.07
C TYR A 28 -16.48 1.14 -8.60
N TRP A 29 -16.22 2.41 -8.26
CA TRP A 29 -16.23 2.88 -6.88
C TRP A 29 -17.34 3.91 -6.67
N GLY A 30 -18.40 3.51 -5.95
CA GLY A 30 -19.38 4.44 -5.40
C GLY A 30 -18.72 5.53 -4.53
N SER A 31 -19.40 6.65 -4.33
CA SER A 31 -18.84 7.86 -3.72
C SER A 31 -18.05 7.59 -2.41
N PRO A 32 -16.77 8.00 -2.32
CA PRO A 32 -15.90 7.70 -1.18
C PRO A 32 -16.42 8.20 0.18
N THR A 33 -17.22 9.25 0.17
CA THR A 33 -17.63 9.98 1.39
C THR A 33 -18.65 9.23 2.25
N GLN A 34 -19.45 8.33 1.66
CA GLN A 34 -20.47 7.60 2.41
C GLN A 34 -19.89 6.37 3.13
N LYS A 35 -18.94 5.67 2.50
CA LYS A 35 -18.19 4.55 3.11
C LYS A 35 -17.30 4.99 4.29
N ILE A 36 -16.76 6.21 4.24
CA ILE A 36 -15.94 6.75 5.35
C ILE A 36 -16.78 6.95 6.63
N LYS A 37 -18.04 7.38 6.52
CA LYS A 37 -18.90 7.57 7.71
C LYS A 37 -19.31 6.24 8.36
N GLU A 38 -19.65 5.22 7.57
CA GLU A 38 -20.02 3.90 8.09
C GLU A 38 -18.83 3.17 8.75
N SER A 39 -17.64 3.27 8.16
CA SER A 39 -16.41 2.69 8.73
C SER A 39 -15.96 3.35 10.04
N VAL A 40 -16.17 4.67 10.20
CA VAL A 40 -15.90 5.37 11.47
C VAL A 40 -16.87 4.93 12.58
N GLN A 41 -18.13 4.63 12.23
CA GLN A 41 -19.14 4.23 13.19
C GLN A 41 -18.94 2.78 13.69
N LEU A 42 -18.56 1.87 12.79
CA LEU A 42 -18.17 0.49 13.14
C LEU A 42 -16.92 0.43 14.04
N LYS A 43 -15.92 1.30 13.79
CA LYS A 43 -14.70 1.39 14.64
C LYS A 43 -14.99 1.79 16.09
N LYS A 44 -16.02 2.61 16.34
CA LYS A 44 -16.40 3.03 17.69
C LYS A 44 -16.99 1.89 18.52
N GLU A 45 -17.66 0.95 17.88
CA GLU A 45 -18.26 -0.22 18.54
C GLU A 45 -17.22 -1.34 18.79
N GLU A 46 -16.25 -1.54 17.88
CA GLU A 46 -15.16 -2.51 18.09
C GLU A 46 -14.17 -2.04 19.17
N SER A 47 -13.88 -0.73 19.25
CA SER A 47 -12.96 -0.18 20.27
C SER A 47 -13.49 -0.26 21.71
N GLN A 48 -14.75 -0.67 21.93
CA GLN A 48 -15.35 -0.86 23.27
C GLN A 48 -15.32 -2.29 23.79
N LYS A 49 -14.99 -3.29 22.94
CA LYS A 49 -14.65 -4.63 23.45
C LYS A 49 -13.16 -4.63 23.78
N GLY A 50 -12.83 -4.78 25.06
CA GLY A 50 -11.46 -4.87 25.54
C GLY A 50 -10.75 -6.09 24.98
N GLU A 51 -10.29 -6.00 23.73
CA GLU A 51 -9.43 -7.01 23.12
C GLU A 51 -8.10 -7.04 23.87
N ASP A 52 -7.69 -8.25 24.25
CA ASP A 52 -6.42 -8.48 24.92
C ASP A 52 -5.26 -8.27 23.93
N TRP A 53 -4.63 -7.10 24.02
CA TRP A 53 -3.49 -6.73 23.18
C TRP A 53 -2.32 -7.72 23.25
N SER A 54 -2.19 -8.49 24.33
CA SER A 54 -1.12 -9.49 24.44
C SER A 54 -1.32 -10.65 23.46
N GLU A 55 -2.56 -11.11 23.28
CA GLU A 55 -2.92 -12.15 22.31
C GLU A 55 -2.76 -11.64 20.87
N LEU A 56 -3.22 -10.41 20.59
CA LEU A 56 -3.08 -9.79 19.28
C LEU A 56 -1.61 -9.60 18.89
N LEU A 57 -0.76 -9.23 19.85
CA LEU A 57 0.68 -9.09 19.64
C LEU A 57 1.35 -10.44 19.36
N GLN A 58 1.00 -11.48 20.13
CA GLN A 58 1.54 -12.83 19.93
C GLN A 58 1.19 -13.35 18.53
N ARG A 59 -0.04 -13.13 18.06
CA ARG A 59 -0.46 -13.51 16.71
C ARG A 59 0.35 -12.79 15.63
N ALA A 60 0.55 -11.47 15.77
CA ALA A 60 1.34 -10.70 14.81
C ALA A 60 2.79 -11.19 14.72
N GLN A 61 3.40 -11.58 15.85
CA GLN A 61 4.77 -12.09 15.91
C GLN A 61 4.96 -13.46 15.26
N GLN A 62 3.91 -14.28 15.17
CA GLN A 62 3.99 -15.61 14.55
C GLN A 62 4.11 -15.56 13.02
N ARG A 63 3.82 -14.41 12.40
CA ARG A 63 3.76 -14.26 10.94
C ARG A 63 4.55 -13.03 10.50
N PRO A 64 5.82 -13.19 10.12
CA PRO A 64 6.73 -12.07 9.86
C PRO A 64 6.47 -11.36 8.52
N ILE A 65 5.28 -11.51 7.91
CA ILE A 65 4.99 -10.92 6.59
C ILE A 65 4.97 -9.39 6.65
N ALA A 66 4.28 -8.83 7.66
CA ALA A 66 4.30 -7.38 7.88
C ALA A 66 5.72 -6.85 8.12
N GLU A 67 6.49 -7.52 9.01
CA GLU A 67 7.87 -7.12 9.30
C GLU A 67 8.77 -7.21 8.07
N SER A 68 8.69 -8.30 7.30
CA SER A 68 9.47 -8.49 6.07
C SER A 68 9.13 -7.41 5.04
N TYR A 69 7.85 -7.06 4.91
CA TYR A 69 7.39 -6.00 4.02
C TYR A 69 7.94 -4.64 4.41
N ILE A 70 7.85 -4.31 5.69
CA ILE A 70 8.36 -3.06 6.26
C ILE A 70 9.88 -2.98 6.06
N GLN A 71 10.60 -4.04 6.41
CA GLN A 71 12.04 -4.11 6.24
C GLN A 71 12.42 -3.97 4.76
N ALA A 72 11.65 -4.55 3.84
CA ALA A 72 11.90 -4.41 2.42
C ALA A 72 11.79 -2.95 1.95
N TYR A 73 10.83 -2.16 2.45
CA TYR A 73 10.78 -0.72 2.20
C TYR A 73 11.97 0.02 2.82
N GLN A 74 12.28 -0.25 4.08
CA GLN A 74 13.38 0.42 4.78
C GLN A 74 14.76 0.13 4.17
N THR A 75 14.93 -1.03 3.54
CA THR A 75 16.19 -1.44 2.88
C THR A 75 16.19 -1.21 1.37
N GLY A 76 15.08 -0.73 0.79
CA GLY A 76 14.94 -0.58 -0.66
C GLY A 76 14.92 -1.89 -1.44
N ASN A 77 14.58 -3.02 -0.81
CA ASN A 77 14.47 -4.33 -1.44
C ASN A 77 13.18 -4.44 -2.26
N CYS A 78 13.19 -3.83 -3.45
CA CYS A 78 12.06 -3.83 -4.38
C CYS A 78 11.54 -5.22 -4.75
N ALA A 79 12.45 -6.20 -4.94
CA ALA A 79 12.06 -7.55 -5.30
C ALA A 79 11.15 -8.16 -4.22
N GLU A 80 11.49 -7.95 -2.96
CA GLU A 80 10.71 -8.42 -1.83
C GLU A 80 9.38 -7.67 -1.67
N ILE A 81 9.37 -6.34 -1.84
CA ILE A 81 8.13 -5.54 -1.87
C ILE A 81 7.19 -6.09 -2.94
N THR A 82 7.73 -6.36 -4.13
CA THR A 82 6.97 -6.88 -5.26
C THR A 82 6.45 -8.29 -4.98
N ARG A 83 7.29 -9.17 -4.42
CA ARG A 83 6.93 -10.54 -4.03
C ARG A 83 5.79 -10.56 -3.02
N LEU A 84 5.83 -9.66 -2.03
CA LEU A 84 4.85 -9.60 -0.96
C LEU A 84 3.57 -8.86 -1.34
N THR A 85 3.55 -8.03 -2.38
CA THR A 85 2.37 -7.22 -2.74
C THR A 85 1.49 -7.91 -3.78
N TRP A 86 0.25 -8.25 -3.42
CA TRP A 86 -0.64 -9.03 -4.28
C TRP A 86 -0.84 -8.43 -5.68
N TRP A 87 -1.21 -7.14 -5.78
CA TRP A 87 -1.51 -6.53 -7.08
C TRP A 87 -0.28 -6.48 -8.01
N MET A 88 0.92 -6.37 -7.45
CA MET A 88 2.16 -6.41 -8.24
C MET A 88 2.39 -7.81 -8.80
N GLN A 89 2.13 -8.86 -8.00
CA GLN A 89 2.16 -10.24 -8.45
C GLN A 89 1.11 -10.51 -9.54
N GLU A 90 -0.13 -10.06 -9.36
CA GLU A 90 -1.16 -10.18 -10.40
C GLU A 90 -0.73 -9.52 -11.71
N ARG A 91 -0.12 -8.33 -11.61
CA ARG A 91 0.36 -7.62 -12.79
C ARG A 91 1.46 -8.41 -13.51
N LEU A 92 2.42 -8.98 -12.78
CA LEU A 92 3.47 -9.79 -13.38
C LEU A 92 2.92 -11.08 -14.01
N LEU A 93 2.02 -11.78 -13.32
CA LEU A 93 1.35 -12.98 -13.83
C LEU A 93 0.57 -12.68 -15.11
N PHE A 94 -0.15 -11.56 -15.14
CA PHE A 94 -0.88 -11.12 -16.33
C PHE A 94 0.05 -10.88 -17.52
N LEU A 95 1.19 -10.22 -17.32
CA LEU A 95 2.17 -9.98 -18.39
C LEU A 95 2.78 -11.29 -18.90
N GLN A 96 3.07 -12.24 -18.01
CA GLN A 96 3.58 -13.56 -18.37
C GLN A 96 2.53 -14.37 -19.18
N GLY A 97 1.26 -14.31 -18.80
CA GLY A 97 0.17 -15.00 -19.48
C GLY A 97 -0.14 -14.47 -20.90
N GLN A 98 0.30 -13.27 -21.24
CA GLN A 98 0.11 -12.68 -22.57
C GLN A 98 1.12 -13.15 -23.63
N THR A 99 2.00 -14.09 -23.31
CA THR A 99 3.10 -14.51 -24.21
C THR A 99 4.00 -13.33 -24.61
N LEU A 100 4.07 -12.31 -23.75
CA LEU A 100 4.95 -11.17 -23.97
C LEU A 100 6.41 -11.61 -23.86
N PRO A 101 7.34 -10.93 -24.56
CA PRO A 101 8.76 -11.16 -24.37
C PRO A 101 9.16 -10.95 -22.90
N GLU A 102 10.12 -11.75 -22.42
CA GLU A 102 10.66 -11.65 -21.04
C GLU A 102 11.12 -10.23 -20.69
N SER A 103 11.57 -9.47 -21.70
CA SER A 103 11.96 -8.06 -21.55
C SER A 103 10.83 -7.15 -21.07
N GLU A 104 9.56 -7.44 -21.39
CA GLU A 104 8.42 -6.63 -20.93
C GLU A 104 8.13 -6.86 -19.44
N VAL A 105 8.28 -8.11 -18.97
CA VAL A 105 8.15 -8.44 -17.54
C VAL A 105 9.28 -7.80 -16.75
N ALA A 106 10.51 -7.88 -17.26
CA ALA A 106 11.67 -7.23 -16.66
C ALA A 106 11.51 -5.70 -16.60
N LYS A 107 10.98 -5.10 -17.68
CA LYS A 107 10.68 -3.66 -17.72
C LYS A 107 9.64 -3.27 -16.68
N ALA A 108 8.55 -4.03 -16.54
CA ALA A 108 7.53 -3.76 -15.52
C ALA A 108 8.11 -3.83 -14.10
N MET A 109 8.96 -4.83 -13.82
CA MET A 109 9.69 -4.92 -12.54
C MET A 109 10.59 -3.69 -12.31
N GLN A 110 11.34 -3.28 -13.34
CA GLN A 110 12.19 -2.09 -13.27
C GLN A 110 11.36 -0.81 -13.00
N GLU A 111 10.20 -0.67 -13.63
CA GLU A 111 9.28 0.45 -13.42
C GLU A 111 8.73 0.48 -11.99
N PHE A 112 8.37 -0.67 -11.42
CA PHE A 112 7.96 -0.77 -10.01
C PHE A 112 9.09 -0.32 -9.07
N CYS A 113 10.30 -0.83 -9.27
CA CYS A 113 11.44 -0.46 -8.45
C CYS A 113 11.79 1.02 -8.56
N ALA A 114 11.79 1.56 -9.78
CA ALA A 114 12.00 2.98 -10.01
C ALA A 114 10.92 3.83 -9.33
N GLY A 115 9.67 3.38 -9.29
CA GLY A 115 8.58 4.06 -8.57
C GLY A 115 8.77 4.07 -7.06
N ILE A 116 9.13 2.93 -6.47
CA ILE A 116 9.39 2.78 -5.04
C ILE A 116 10.56 3.66 -4.58
N GLN A 117 11.62 3.73 -5.38
CA GLN A 117 12.84 4.48 -5.06
C GLN A 117 12.75 5.98 -5.37
N ARG A 118 11.72 6.42 -6.10
CA ARG A 118 11.60 7.82 -6.50
C ARG A 118 11.25 8.66 -5.27
N ASP A 119 12.20 9.50 -4.87
CA ASP A 119 11.95 10.55 -3.90
C ASP A 119 11.11 11.66 -4.55
N HIS A 120 9.93 11.89 -4.00
CA HIS A 120 9.06 12.98 -4.42
C HIS A 120 8.95 13.95 -3.24
N THR A 121 9.65 15.07 -3.35
CA THR A 121 9.72 16.11 -2.32
C THR A 121 8.35 16.69 -1.92
N THR A 122 7.34 16.58 -2.77
CA THR A 122 5.95 17.00 -2.51
C THR A 122 5.05 15.91 -1.93
N ALA A 123 5.54 14.68 -1.78
CA ALA A 123 4.71 13.51 -1.53
C ALA A 123 4.72 13.01 -0.07
N HIS A 124 5.31 13.77 0.86
CA HIS A 124 5.16 13.54 2.29
C HIS A 124 3.80 14.05 2.83
N LEU A 125 2.72 13.98 2.05
CA LEU A 125 1.42 14.51 2.43
C LEU A 125 0.39 13.39 2.58
N LEU A 126 -0.12 13.19 3.79
CA LEU A 126 -1.27 12.35 4.05
C LEU A 126 -2.52 13.04 3.51
N THR A 127 -3.09 12.50 2.43
CA THR A 127 -4.34 13.00 1.85
C THR A 127 -5.54 12.14 2.27
N VAL A 128 -6.75 12.55 1.90
CA VAL A 128 -7.97 11.71 2.04
C VAL A 128 -7.87 10.47 1.15
N GLU A 129 -7.15 10.63 0.04
CA GLU A 129 -6.47 9.64 -0.78
C GLU A 129 -5.90 8.51 0.05
N GLY A 130 -5.11 8.90 1.04
CA GLY A 130 -4.15 8.12 1.79
C GLY A 130 -2.72 8.56 1.44
N ILE A 131 -1.77 7.63 1.47
CA ILE A 131 -0.36 7.89 1.24
C ILE A 131 0.32 6.63 0.70
N ALA A 132 1.29 6.81 -0.19
CA ALA A 132 2.09 5.69 -0.67
C ALA A 132 3.09 5.22 0.41
N ASP A 133 3.26 3.92 0.50
CA ASP A 133 4.06 3.24 1.53
C ASP A 133 5.51 3.73 1.59
N GLN A 134 6.09 4.13 0.46
CA GLN A 134 7.48 4.64 0.40
C GLN A 134 7.69 5.90 1.26
N TYR A 135 6.63 6.67 1.54
CA TYR A 135 6.70 7.85 2.42
C TYR A 135 6.35 7.53 3.87
N LEU A 136 5.65 6.41 4.11
CA LEU A 136 5.35 5.92 5.45
C LEU A 136 6.54 5.16 6.06
N LEU A 137 7.14 4.29 5.26
CA LEU A 137 8.12 3.30 5.69
C LEU A 137 9.54 3.72 5.30
N THR A 138 9.88 4.97 5.61
CA THR A 138 11.22 5.51 5.31
C THR A 138 12.30 4.77 6.11
N PRO A 139 13.53 4.62 5.59
CA PRO A 139 14.60 3.89 6.27
C PRO A 139 14.91 4.38 7.68
N GLN A 140 14.63 5.65 7.97
CA GLN A 140 14.95 6.29 9.25
C GLN A 140 13.81 6.20 10.27
N CYS A 141 12.61 5.75 9.89
CA CYS A 141 11.52 5.60 10.86
C CYS A 141 11.75 4.38 11.76
N THR A 142 11.30 4.48 13.00
CA THR A 142 11.26 3.31 13.89
C THR A 142 9.87 2.73 13.88
N ILE A 143 9.82 1.40 13.92
CA ILE A 143 8.61 0.64 13.73
C ILE A 143 8.33 -0.19 14.98
N GLN A 144 7.07 -0.19 15.41
CA GLN A 144 6.61 -1.01 16.53
C GLN A 144 5.33 -1.74 16.11
N ILE A 145 5.36 -3.07 16.11
CA ILE A 145 4.15 -3.89 15.95
C ILE A 145 3.29 -3.73 17.21
N LEU A 146 2.00 -3.42 17.02
CA LEU A 146 1.05 -3.22 18.11
C LEU A 146 0.15 -4.44 18.34
N GLY A 147 -0.14 -5.20 17.28
CA GLY A 147 -1.01 -6.37 17.32
C GLY A 147 -1.59 -6.69 15.94
N ALA A 148 -2.46 -7.68 15.86
CA ALA A 148 -3.18 -8.03 14.64
C ALA A 148 -4.67 -8.27 14.91
N ASP A 149 -5.55 -7.74 14.06
CA ASP A 149 -6.99 -8.03 14.06
C ASP A 149 -7.40 -8.82 12.80
N ARG A 150 -8.69 -9.03 12.56
CA ARG A 150 -9.21 -9.77 11.40
C ARG A 150 -8.98 -9.08 10.04
N GLY A 151 -8.64 -7.79 10.05
CA GLY A 151 -8.54 -6.95 8.86
C GLY A 151 -9.87 -6.55 8.26
N ILE A 152 -9.80 -5.90 7.10
CA ILE A 152 -11.00 -5.40 6.41
C ILE A 152 -11.47 -6.36 5.31
N GLU A 153 -12.77 -6.36 5.10
CA GLU A 153 -13.42 -7.05 3.98
C GLU A 153 -13.46 -6.18 2.72
N GLY A 154 -13.76 -6.79 1.57
CA GLY A 154 -13.93 -6.06 0.30
C GLY A 154 -12.61 -5.66 -0.40
N LEU A 155 -11.48 -6.25 0.01
CA LEU A 155 -10.22 -6.16 -0.73
C LEU A 155 -10.17 -7.14 -1.91
N ALA A 156 -9.14 -7.02 -2.75
CA ALA A 156 -8.92 -7.89 -3.92
C ALA A 156 -8.84 -9.39 -3.57
N LYS A 157 -8.52 -9.71 -2.31
CA LYS A 157 -8.55 -11.06 -1.73
C LYS A 157 -9.14 -11.02 -0.32
N PRO A 158 -9.65 -12.14 0.21
CA PRO A 158 -9.99 -12.27 1.62
C PRO A 158 -8.78 -11.97 2.51
N THR A 159 -8.98 -11.10 3.48
CA THR A 159 -7.98 -10.76 4.51
C THR A 159 -7.98 -11.84 5.58
N SER A 160 -6.81 -12.38 5.90
CA SER A 160 -6.63 -13.31 7.01
C SER A 160 -6.41 -12.58 8.34
N GLU A 161 -5.72 -11.45 8.27
CA GLU A 161 -5.48 -10.55 9.39
C GLU A 161 -5.03 -9.17 8.92
N ARG A 162 -5.08 -8.19 9.81
CA ARG A 162 -4.42 -6.91 9.63
C ARG A 162 -3.49 -6.63 10.79
N VAL A 163 -2.23 -6.42 10.49
CA VAL A 163 -1.20 -6.09 11.48
C VAL A 163 -1.15 -4.58 11.67
N TRP A 164 -1.35 -4.14 12.90
CA TRP A 164 -1.23 -2.75 13.32
C TRP A 164 0.20 -2.41 13.69
N VAL A 165 0.66 -1.29 13.15
CA VAL A 165 2.07 -0.89 13.21
C VAL A 165 2.13 0.58 13.56
N ARG A 166 2.87 0.93 14.60
CA ARG A 166 3.22 2.33 14.89
C ARG A 166 4.49 2.68 14.13
N VAL A 167 4.39 3.76 13.34
CA VAL A 167 5.51 4.39 12.64
C VAL A 167 5.88 5.65 13.40
N ASN A 168 7.13 5.76 13.87
CA ASN A 168 7.64 6.97 14.50
C ASN A 168 8.73 7.60 13.64
N TYR A 169 8.58 8.89 13.34
CA TYR A 169 9.59 9.67 12.62
C TYR A 169 10.58 10.30 13.61
N PRO A 170 11.90 10.21 13.35
CA PRO A 170 12.91 10.71 14.27
C PRO A 170 12.98 12.25 14.35
N ASN A 171 12.55 12.96 13.30
CA ASN A 171 12.54 14.42 13.25
C ASN A 171 11.51 14.95 12.23
N GLN A 172 11.22 16.25 12.27
CA GLN A 172 10.24 16.91 11.41
C GLN A 172 10.64 16.99 9.93
N ALA A 173 11.93 16.95 9.61
CA ALA A 173 12.43 17.17 8.25
C ALA A 173 12.06 16.02 7.31
N ILE A 174 11.96 14.80 7.85
CA ILE A 174 11.62 13.58 7.10
C ILE A 174 10.22 13.05 7.43
N ALA A 175 9.50 13.73 8.31
CA ALA A 175 8.19 13.32 8.76
C ALA A 175 7.15 13.46 7.65
N LEU A 176 6.21 12.52 7.62
CA LEU A 176 4.94 12.71 6.92
C LEU A 176 4.22 13.95 7.48
N ARG A 177 3.51 14.66 6.62
CA ARG A 177 2.70 15.84 6.96
C ARG A 177 1.24 15.54 6.73
N ASP A 178 0.36 16.14 7.52
CA ASP A 178 -1.08 16.08 7.27
C ASP A 178 -1.52 17.06 6.18
N GLY A 179 -2.82 17.08 5.84
CA GLY A 179 -3.39 17.99 4.85
C GLY A 179 -3.17 19.50 5.12
N ASN A 180 -2.79 19.89 6.34
CA ASN A 180 -2.43 21.26 6.70
C ASN A 180 -0.90 21.48 6.73
N SER A 181 -0.13 20.57 6.14
CA SER A 181 1.34 20.56 6.15
C SER A 181 1.96 20.43 7.54
N LYS A 182 1.21 20.02 8.57
CA LYS A 182 1.73 19.85 9.93
C LYS A 182 2.50 18.53 10.04
N PRO A 183 3.75 18.51 10.53
CA PRO A 183 4.55 17.30 10.60
C PRO A 183 4.00 16.33 11.67
N ILE A 184 3.84 15.08 11.26
CA ILE A 184 3.40 13.96 12.08
C ILE A 184 4.62 13.34 12.75
N LYS A 185 4.60 13.24 14.07
CA LYS A 185 5.65 12.58 14.86
C LYS A 185 5.49 11.06 14.84
N SER A 186 4.26 10.59 14.97
CA SER A 186 3.94 9.17 14.92
C SER A 186 2.52 8.98 14.38
N LEU A 187 2.30 7.85 13.72
CA LEU A 187 0.97 7.39 13.33
C LEU A 187 0.87 5.87 13.45
N VAL A 188 -0.36 5.37 13.49
CA VAL A 188 -0.64 3.93 13.45
C VAL A 188 -1.22 3.57 12.09
N ILE A 189 -0.66 2.52 11.50
CA ILE A 189 -1.03 2.02 10.18
C ILE A 189 -1.40 0.53 10.25
N GLY A 190 -2.27 0.08 9.36
CA GLY A 190 -2.76 -1.30 9.28
C GLY A 190 -2.39 -1.96 7.95
N LEU A 191 -1.61 -3.05 8.03
CA LEU A 191 -1.23 -3.86 6.88
C LEU A 191 -2.16 -5.07 6.79
N ASN A 192 -3.05 -5.09 5.80
CA ASN A 192 -3.93 -6.24 5.54
C ASN A 192 -3.16 -7.36 4.84
N ILE A 193 -3.28 -8.59 5.33
CA ILE A 193 -2.52 -9.76 4.86
C ILE A 193 -3.50 -10.86 4.44
N SER A 194 -3.37 -11.37 3.23
CA SER A 194 -4.18 -12.49 2.74
C SER A 194 -3.78 -13.82 3.38
N HIS A 195 -4.63 -14.84 3.25
CA HIS A 195 -4.32 -16.20 3.71
C HIS A 195 -3.07 -16.81 3.05
N ASP A 196 -2.72 -16.34 1.84
CA ASP A 196 -1.55 -16.79 1.09
C ASP A 196 -0.27 -16.01 1.46
N GLY A 197 -0.35 -15.07 2.41
CA GLY A 197 0.80 -14.28 2.87
C GLY A 197 1.16 -13.09 1.97
N TYR A 198 0.17 -12.50 1.29
CA TYR A 198 0.37 -11.26 0.52
C TYR A 198 -0.18 -10.03 1.25
N ILE A 199 0.51 -8.91 1.13
CA ILE A 199 0.01 -7.59 1.48
C ILE A 199 -1.10 -7.20 0.49
N LEU A 200 -2.25 -6.87 1.06
CA LEU A 200 -3.44 -6.43 0.36
C LEU A 200 -3.60 -4.92 0.49
N LYS A 201 -3.92 -4.27 -0.63
CA LYS A 201 -4.12 -2.83 -0.72
C LYS A 201 -5.46 -2.53 -1.35
N SER A 202 -6.07 -1.41 -0.97
CA SER A 202 -7.38 -0.97 -1.46
C SER A 202 -7.35 -0.35 -2.87
N GLY A 203 -6.23 -0.44 -3.63
CA GLY A 203 -6.10 0.05 -5.01
C GLY A 203 -4.68 -0.12 -5.59
N ILE A 204 -4.46 0.30 -6.85
CA ILE A 204 -3.13 0.22 -7.53
C ILE A 204 -2.09 1.14 -6.88
N ARG A 205 -2.52 2.31 -6.38
CA ARG A 205 -1.71 3.16 -5.48
C ARG A 205 -2.01 2.90 -4.00
N GLY A 206 -2.69 1.78 -3.72
CA GLY A 206 -3.55 1.58 -2.56
C GLY A 206 -2.86 1.91 -1.25
N ASN A 207 -3.59 2.64 -0.44
CA ASN A 207 -3.08 3.22 0.78
C ASN A 207 -3.16 2.18 1.87
N ILE A 208 -2.08 2.11 2.65
CA ILE A 208 -2.11 1.44 3.93
C ILE A 208 -3.24 2.06 4.78
N ASP A 209 -3.97 1.24 5.53
CA ASP A 209 -4.99 1.75 6.45
C ASP A 209 -4.31 2.68 7.46
N VAL A 210 -4.77 3.92 7.59
CA VAL A 210 -4.26 4.84 8.62
C VAL A 210 -5.30 4.99 9.72
N ASP A 211 -4.87 4.80 10.96
CA ASP A 211 -5.68 5.11 12.13
C ASP A 211 -5.54 6.60 12.47
N LEU A 212 -6.45 7.41 11.92
CA LEU A 212 -6.44 8.87 12.06
C LEU A 212 -6.59 9.34 13.52
N ASP A 213 -7.22 8.53 14.37
CA ASP A 213 -7.41 8.85 15.80
C ASP A 213 -6.11 8.65 16.60
N ARG A 214 -5.10 8.01 16.02
CA ARG A 214 -3.80 7.70 16.65
C ARG A 214 -2.63 8.41 15.98
N ILE A 215 -2.86 9.62 15.48
CA ILE A 215 -1.82 10.52 14.98
C ILE A 215 -1.29 11.40 16.12
N LEU A 216 0.02 11.37 16.31
CA LEU A 216 0.74 12.26 17.22
C LEU A 216 1.54 13.27 16.40
N TYR A 217 1.40 14.56 16.73
CA TYR A 217 2.11 15.64 16.07
C TYR A 217 3.34 16.08 16.87
N TRP A 218 4.25 16.79 16.19
CA TRP A 218 5.26 17.58 16.89
C TRP A 218 4.60 18.80 17.54
N ASN A 219 5.12 19.17 18.72
CA ASN A 219 4.75 20.42 19.41
C ASN A 219 5.43 21.61 18.78
#